data_AF-A0A0C2C8J6-F1
#
_entry.id   AF-A0A0C2C8J6-F1
#
_cell.length_a   1.000
_cell.length_b   1.000
_cell.length_c   1.000
_cell.angle_alpha   90.00
_cell.angle_beta   90.00
_cell.angle_gamma   90.00
#
_symmetry.space_group_name_H-M   'P 1'
#
loop_
_entity.id
_entity.type
_entity.pdbx_description
1 polymer ?
#
loop_
_entity_poly.entity_id
_entity_poly.type
_entity_poly.pdbx_seq_one_letter_code
_entity_poly.pdbx_strand_id
1 'polypeptide(L)'
;MSSSSDIRAALDDLDRCNIATLLHHLPRLDAIDSRLDSIDGRLDVDLGTVLKRTAPKSERAFCGVDENRDSHHTGRCSQFKDPVSRTAQVAKLQLCLCCLKPVHEDQCEVKCSACGLDHNVLLCHQRRPHHHQGGPKRSRH
;
A
#
# COMPACT_ATOMS: atom_id res chain seq x y z
N MET A 1 26.55 -36.91 -64.53
CA MET A 1 26.90 -35.75 -63.69
C MET A 1 25.66 -35.12 -63.02
N SER A 2 24.67 -35.92 -62.58
CA SER A 2 23.37 -35.38 -62.12
C SER A 2 23.29 -35.11 -60.61
N SER A 3 24.08 -35.82 -59.78
CA SER A 3 23.94 -35.80 -58.32
C SER A 3 24.21 -34.44 -57.65
N SER A 4 25.12 -33.62 -58.18
CA SER A 4 25.43 -32.31 -57.58
C SER A 4 24.37 -31.24 -57.86
N SER A 5 23.59 -31.41 -58.92
CA SER A 5 22.49 -30.49 -59.28
C SER A 5 21.30 -30.72 -58.36
N ASP A 6 20.98 -31.99 -58.10
CA ASP A 6 19.84 -32.39 -57.27
C ASP A 6 20.04 -32.00 -55.79
N ILE A 7 21.29 -32.10 -55.29
CA ILE A 7 21.64 -31.63 -53.94
C ILE A 7 21.50 -30.11 -53.82
N ARG A 8 21.91 -29.34 -54.84
CA ARG A 8 21.74 -27.88 -54.84
C ARG A 8 20.27 -27.48 -54.86
N ALA A 9 19.46 -28.12 -55.70
CA ALA A 9 18.03 -27.86 -55.76
C ALA A 9 17.32 -28.16 -54.43
N ALA A 10 17.70 -29.24 -53.74
CA ALA A 10 17.15 -29.58 -52.42
C ALA A 10 17.57 -28.59 -51.32
N LEU A 11 18.79 -28.04 -51.39
CA LEU A 11 19.25 -26.99 -50.48
C LEU A 11 18.52 -25.66 -50.73
N ASP A 12 18.31 -25.30 -52.00
CA ASP A 12 17.56 -24.09 -52.38
C ASP A 12 16.08 -24.20 -51.95
N ASP A 13 15.47 -25.39 -52.01
CA ASP A 13 14.09 -25.62 -51.55
C ASP A 13 13.98 -25.57 -50.00
N LEU A 14 15.04 -25.99 -49.29
CA LEU A 14 15.13 -25.86 -47.83
C LEU A 14 15.33 -24.39 -47.38
N ASP A 15 16.11 -23.61 -48.14
CA ASP A 15 16.32 -22.17 -47.87
C ASP A 15 15.08 -21.31 -48.19
N ARG A 16 14.29 -21.71 -49.20
CA ARG A 16 13.04 -21.03 -49.57
C ARG A 16 11.98 -21.02 -48.47
N CYS A 17 11.96 -22.02 -47.61
CA CYS A 17 11.01 -22.09 -46.48
C CYS A 17 11.48 -21.35 -45.21
N ASN A 18 12.72 -20.84 -45.14
CA ASN A 18 13.26 -20.31 -43.88
C ASN A 18 13.16 -18.79 -43.74
N ILE A 19 13.51 -17.99 -44.76
CA ILE A 19 13.62 -16.53 -44.59
C ILE A 19 12.28 -15.81 -44.79
N ALA A 20 11.55 -16.15 -45.85
CA ALA A 20 10.27 -15.49 -46.16
C ALA A 20 9.22 -15.70 -45.07
N THR A 21 9.18 -16.91 -44.49
CA THR A 21 8.31 -17.26 -43.36
C THR A 21 8.67 -16.46 -42.12
N LEU A 22 9.96 -16.34 -41.79
CA LEU A 22 10.42 -15.54 -40.66
C LEU A 22 10.07 -14.05 -40.85
N LEU A 23 10.37 -13.48 -42.02
CA LEU A 23 10.04 -12.09 -42.35
C LEU A 23 8.53 -11.81 -42.29
N HIS A 24 7.70 -12.78 -42.69
CA HIS A 24 6.25 -12.65 -42.60
C HIS A 24 5.73 -12.64 -41.15
N HIS A 25 6.45 -13.27 -40.22
CA HIS A 25 6.07 -13.31 -38.80
C HIS A 25 6.63 -12.13 -37.98
N LEU A 26 7.68 -11.44 -38.42
CA LEU A 26 8.26 -10.30 -37.70
C LEU A 26 7.23 -9.22 -37.33
N PRO A 27 6.33 -8.75 -38.23
CA PRO A 27 5.34 -7.73 -37.86
C PRO A 27 4.35 -8.21 -36.80
N ARG A 28 4.09 -9.53 -36.75
CA ARG A 28 3.25 -10.12 -35.71
C ARG A 28 3.96 -10.15 -34.37
N LEU A 29 5.28 -10.36 -34.35
CA LEU A 29 6.09 -10.28 -33.14
C LEU A 29 6.17 -8.83 -32.64
N ASP A 30 6.42 -7.86 -33.52
CA ASP A 30 6.41 -6.43 -33.17
C ASP A 30 5.06 -5.98 -32.59
N ALA A 31 3.96 -6.49 -33.15
CA ALA A 31 2.61 -6.23 -32.65
C ALA A 31 2.34 -6.92 -31.30
N ILE A 32 2.98 -8.07 -31.02
CA ILE A 32 2.90 -8.73 -29.72
C ILE A 32 3.70 -7.93 -28.69
N ASP A 33 4.92 -7.51 -29.01
CA ASP A 33 5.77 -6.71 -28.12
C ASP A 33 5.10 -5.39 -27.75
N SER A 34 4.55 -4.69 -28.74
CA SER A 34 3.80 -3.45 -28.51
C SER A 34 2.58 -3.66 -27.58
N ARG A 35 1.95 -4.84 -27.64
CA ARG A 35 0.82 -5.19 -26.76
C ARG A 35 1.29 -5.53 -25.35
N LEU A 36 2.45 -6.17 -25.20
CA LEU A 36 3.07 -6.44 -23.90
C LEU A 36 3.42 -5.13 -23.20
N ASP A 37 4.09 -4.20 -23.90
CA ASP A 37 4.41 -2.87 -23.36
C ASP A 37 3.14 -2.12 -22.90
N SER A 38 2.06 -2.21 -23.68
CA SER A 38 0.78 -1.60 -23.29
C SER A 38 0.13 -2.27 -22.08
N ILE A 39 0.28 -3.59 -21.92
CA ILE A 39 -0.24 -4.32 -20.76
C ILE A 39 0.57 -3.95 -19.52
N ASP A 40 1.89 -3.95 -19.61
CA ASP A 40 2.79 -3.61 -18.50
C ASP A 40 2.52 -2.19 -18.01
N GLY A 41 2.41 -1.21 -18.92
CA GLY A 41 2.05 0.16 -18.54
C GLY A 41 0.68 0.27 -17.86
N ARG A 42 -0.29 -0.56 -18.25
CA ARG A 42 -1.61 -0.60 -17.57
C ARG A 42 -1.52 -1.26 -16.20
N LEU A 43 -0.75 -2.34 -16.07
CA LEU A 43 -0.54 -3.02 -14.80
C LEU A 43 0.13 -2.08 -13.78
N ASP A 44 1.11 -1.30 -14.19
CA ASP A 44 1.74 -0.29 -13.33
C ASP A 44 0.75 0.76 -12.83
N VAL A 45 -0.12 1.27 -13.70
CA VAL A 45 -1.16 2.24 -13.35
C VAL A 45 -2.21 1.62 -12.41
N ASP A 46 -2.67 0.42 -12.71
CA ASP A 46 -3.68 -0.29 -11.92
C ASP A 46 -3.13 -0.64 -10.54
N LEU A 47 -1.90 -1.18 -10.47
CA LEU A 47 -1.22 -1.48 -9.22
C LEU A 47 -1.00 -0.22 -8.39
N GLY A 48 -0.51 0.87 -9.00
CA GLY A 48 -0.36 2.16 -8.34
C GLY A 48 -1.68 2.70 -7.79
N THR A 49 -2.78 2.49 -8.52
CA THR A 49 -4.12 2.89 -8.09
C THR A 49 -4.64 2.04 -6.93
N VAL A 50 -4.44 0.72 -6.99
CA VAL A 50 -4.79 -0.20 -5.90
C VAL A 50 -4.02 0.17 -4.64
N LEU A 51 -2.70 0.34 -4.73
CA LEU A 51 -1.85 0.73 -3.60
C LEU A 51 -2.30 2.05 -2.97
N LYS A 52 -2.63 3.07 -3.78
CA LYS A 52 -3.18 4.34 -3.27
C LYS A 52 -4.53 4.18 -2.57
N ARG A 53 -5.40 3.30 -3.08
CA ARG A 53 -6.74 3.05 -2.51
C ARG A 53 -6.67 2.18 -1.25
N THR A 54 -5.72 1.27 -1.16
CA THR A 54 -5.52 0.37 -0.02
C THR A 54 -4.54 0.92 1.02
N ALA A 55 -3.85 2.02 0.71
CA ALA A 55 -3.03 2.74 1.66
C ALA A 55 -3.82 3.00 2.95
N PRO A 56 -3.27 2.66 4.13
CA PRO A 56 -3.91 2.95 5.40
C PRO A 56 -4.20 4.44 5.50
N LYS A 57 -5.48 4.81 5.70
CA LYS A 57 -5.93 6.22 5.78
C LYS A 57 -5.34 7.00 6.97
N SER A 58 -4.65 6.31 7.87
CA SER A 58 -3.92 6.89 8.99
C SER A 58 -2.87 5.90 9.46
N GLU A 59 -1.67 6.36 9.81
CA GLU A 59 -0.77 5.63 10.70
C GLU A 59 -1.55 5.30 11.98
N ARG A 60 -1.84 4.02 12.16
CA ARG A 60 -2.67 3.56 13.26
C ARG A 60 -1.75 3.41 14.46
N ALA A 61 -1.77 4.38 15.37
CA ALA A 61 -0.75 4.53 16.42
C ALA A 61 -0.52 3.31 17.35
N PHE A 62 -1.36 2.26 17.33
CA PHE A 62 -1.17 1.06 18.16
C PHE A 62 -1.05 -0.26 17.39
N CYS A 63 -1.64 -0.42 16.21
CA CYS A 63 -1.67 -1.71 15.51
C CYS A 63 -1.01 -1.62 14.13
N GLY A 64 -0.27 -2.68 13.77
CA GLY A 64 0.27 -2.81 12.42
C GLY A 64 -0.86 -2.95 11.38
N VAL A 65 -0.54 -2.71 10.11
CA VAL A 65 -1.50 -2.83 9.00
C VAL A 65 -2.11 -4.25 8.95
N ASP A 66 -1.29 -5.27 9.18
CA ASP A 66 -1.70 -6.69 9.13
C ASP A 66 -2.63 -7.11 10.29
N GLU A 67 -2.50 -6.44 11.43
CA GLU A 67 -3.30 -6.72 12.64
C GLU A 67 -4.67 -6.03 12.60
N ASN A 68 -4.83 -4.99 11.77
CA ASN A 68 -6.07 -4.22 11.67
C ASN A 68 -7.00 -4.70 10.54
N ARG A 69 -7.46 -5.95 10.64
CA ARG A 69 -8.34 -6.57 9.64
C ARG A 69 -9.72 -5.93 9.54
N ASP A 70 -10.26 -5.42 10.64
CA ASP A 70 -11.58 -4.80 10.76
C ASP A 70 -11.56 -3.28 10.53
N SER A 71 -10.40 -2.71 10.21
CA SER A 71 -10.20 -1.28 9.97
C SER A 71 -10.67 -0.36 11.10
N HIS A 72 -10.54 -0.80 12.36
CA HIS A 72 -10.93 0.00 13.52
C HIS A 72 -10.05 1.24 13.69
N HIS A 73 -10.62 2.30 14.27
CA HIS A 73 -9.89 3.49 14.70
C HIS A 73 -9.01 3.18 15.92
N THR A 74 -7.82 3.79 16.01
CA THR A 74 -6.82 3.62 17.09
C THR A 74 -7.43 3.59 18.50
N GLY A 75 -8.35 4.52 18.81
CA GLY A 75 -9.00 4.57 20.12
C GLY A 75 -10.01 3.45 20.43
N ARG A 76 -10.34 2.60 19.45
CA ARG A 76 -11.26 1.45 19.52
C ARG A 76 -10.54 0.10 19.30
N CYS A 77 -9.22 0.08 19.32
CA CYS A 77 -8.46 -1.17 19.19
C CYS A 77 -8.85 -2.18 20.28
N SER A 78 -9.26 -3.37 19.86
CA SER A 78 -9.69 -4.46 20.75
C SER A 78 -8.52 -5.19 21.42
N GLN A 79 -7.31 -5.10 20.86
CA GLN A 79 -6.09 -5.66 21.43
C GLN A 79 -5.53 -4.80 22.56
N PHE A 80 -5.57 -3.46 22.40
CA PHE A 80 -5.07 -2.49 23.38
C PHE A 80 -6.25 -1.75 24.03
N LYS A 81 -6.98 -2.46 24.91
CA LYS A 81 -8.21 -1.93 25.53
C LYS A 81 -7.93 -0.90 26.61
N ASP A 82 -6.95 -1.15 27.46
CA ASP A 82 -6.64 -0.33 28.61
C ASP A 82 -5.49 0.66 28.35
N PRO A 83 -5.41 1.76 29.12
CA PRO A 83 -4.36 2.76 28.98
C PRO A 83 -2.93 2.22 29.14
N VAL A 84 -2.72 1.19 29.97
CA VAL A 84 -1.38 0.63 30.24
C VAL A 84 -0.88 -0.12 29.02
N SER A 85 -1.70 -1.01 28.45
CA SER A 85 -1.38 -1.73 27.22
C SER A 85 -1.11 -0.79 26.04
N ARG A 86 -1.87 0.31 25.94
CA ARG A 86 -1.62 1.35 24.91
C ARG A 86 -0.30 2.06 25.15
N THR A 87 0.01 2.42 26.38
CA THR A 87 1.26 3.10 26.73
C THR A 87 2.47 2.22 26.43
N ALA A 88 2.41 0.94 26.78
CA ALA A 88 3.45 -0.03 26.44
C ALA A 88 3.66 -0.13 24.92
N GLN A 89 2.57 -0.13 24.15
CA GLN A 89 2.64 -0.19 22.70
C GLN A 89 3.22 1.08 22.08
N VAL A 90 2.87 2.27 22.58
CA VAL A 90 3.45 3.55 22.15
C VAL A 90 4.96 3.57 22.40
N ALA A 91 5.40 3.10 23.56
CA ALA A 91 6.82 2.97 23.87
C ALA A 91 7.52 1.97 22.93
N LYS A 92 6.91 0.81 22.67
CA LYS A 92 7.43 -0.19 21.72
C LYS A 92 7.57 0.38 20.31
N LEU A 93 6.62 1.20 19.87
CA LEU A 93 6.60 1.84 18.55
C LEU A 93 7.46 3.12 18.49
N GLN A 94 8.16 3.49 19.57
CA GLN A 94 8.99 4.70 19.64
C GLN A 94 8.19 5.96 19.27
N LEU A 95 6.97 6.05 19.80
CA LEU A 95 6.09 7.20 19.61
C LEU A 95 6.09 8.09 20.86
N CYS A 96 5.91 9.39 20.65
CA CYS A 96 5.74 10.36 21.72
C CYS A 96 4.42 10.11 22.47
N LEU A 97 4.48 10.01 23.79
CA LEU A 97 3.32 9.77 24.66
C LEU A 97 2.27 10.90 24.60
N CYS A 98 2.68 12.12 24.24
CA CYS A 98 1.80 13.29 24.18
C CYS A 98 1.05 13.37 22.84
N CYS A 99 1.79 13.30 21.72
CA CYS A 99 1.23 13.55 20.38
C CYS A 99 1.04 12.31 19.50
N LEU A 100 1.55 11.13 19.92
CA LEU A 100 1.53 9.87 19.17
C LEU A 100 2.22 9.91 17.79
N LYS A 101 3.06 10.92 17.55
CA LYS A 101 4.00 10.97 16.41
C LYS A 101 5.31 10.24 16.78
N PRO A 102 6.21 9.98 15.81
CA PRO A 102 7.56 9.49 16.13
C PRO A 102 8.20 10.29 17.26
N VAL A 103 8.98 9.60 18.11
CA VAL A 103 9.70 10.22 19.23
C VAL A 103 10.54 11.39 18.71
N HIS A 104 10.55 12.47 19.47
CA HIS A 104 11.23 13.71 19.13
C HIS A 104 11.95 14.24 20.37
N GLU A 105 13.05 14.96 20.17
CA GLU A 105 13.90 15.49 21.25
C GLU A 105 13.27 16.71 21.95
N ASP A 106 12.43 17.46 21.24
CA ASP A 106 11.77 18.66 21.76
C ASP A 106 10.72 18.32 22.83
N GLN A 107 10.50 19.26 23.75
CA GLN A 107 9.44 19.15 24.75
C GLN A 107 8.06 19.20 24.08
N CYS A 108 7.30 18.11 24.17
CA CYS A 108 5.96 18.06 23.58
C CYS A 108 4.96 18.87 24.41
N GLU A 109 4.38 19.92 23.83
CA GLU A 109 3.38 20.77 24.51
C GLU A 109 1.94 20.23 24.40
N VAL A 110 1.74 19.05 23.80
CA VAL A 110 0.41 18.46 23.66
C VAL A 110 -0.09 17.94 25.01
N LYS A 111 -1.15 18.55 25.52
CA LYS A 111 -1.80 18.18 26.79
C LYS A 111 -3.06 17.36 26.58
N CYS A 112 -3.33 16.48 27.53
CA CYS A 112 -4.52 15.64 27.55
C CYS A 112 -5.77 16.51 27.69
N SER A 113 -6.72 16.40 26.75
CA SER A 113 -7.98 17.14 26.81
C SER A 113 -8.91 16.70 27.95
N ALA A 114 -8.65 15.55 28.58
CA ALA A 114 -9.49 15.02 29.67
C ALA A 114 -8.99 15.45 31.06
N CYS A 115 -7.68 15.49 31.30
CA CYS A 115 -7.12 15.78 32.62
C CYS A 115 -6.02 16.86 32.62
N GLY A 116 -5.64 17.41 31.47
CA GLY A 116 -4.68 18.51 31.35
C GLY A 116 -3.20 18.14 31.52
N LEU A 117 -2.87 16.87 31.79
CA LEU A 117 -1.50 16.39 31.94
C LEU A 117 -0.82 16.06 30.60
N ASP A 118 0.49 15.89 30.61
CA ASP A 118 1.33 15.68 29.42
C ASP A 118 1.25 14.22 28.91
N HIS A 119 0.10 13.85 28.34
CA HIS A 119 -0.11 12.61 27.62
C HIS A 119 -1.26 12.73 26.61
N ASN A 120 -1.30 11.81 25.66
CA ASN A 120 -2.40 11.73 24.70
C ASN A 120 -3.68 11.25 25.39
N VAL A 121 -4.83 11.83 25.04
CA VAL A 121 -6.14 11.43 25.59
C VAL A 121 -6.43 9.92 25.47
N LEU A 122 -5.87 9.25 24.45
CA LEU A 122 -6.03 7.80 24.27
C LEU A 122 -5.32 6.95 25.34
N LEU A 123 -4.33 7.54 26.04
CA LEU A 123 -3.58 6.96 27.14
C LEU A 123 -4.11 7.39 28.52
N CYS A 124 -5.18 8.19 28.56
CA CYS A 124 -5.72 8.72 29.79
C CYS A 124 -6.61 7.70 30.52
N HIS A 125 -6.32 7.46 31.81
CA HIS A 125 -7.16 6.63 32.68
C HIS A 125 -8.53 7.25 32.97
N GLN A 126 -8.64 8.58 32.89
CA GLN A 126 -9.89 9.32 33.10
C GLN A 126 -10.69 9.51 31.80
N ARG A 127 -10.27 8.87 30.70
CA ARG A 127 -10.99 8.95 29.42
C ARG A 127 -12.37 8.31 29.57
N ARG A 128 -13.42 9.13 29.46
CA ARG A 128 -14.79 8.61 29.32
C ARG A 128 -14.90 7.82 28.01
N PRO A 129 -15.46 6.60 28.01
CA PRO A 129 -15.84 5.91 26.78
C PRO A 129 -16.78 6.81 25.98
N HIS A 130 -16.63 6.85 24.65
CA HIS A 130 -17.53 7.59 23.77
C HIS A 130 -18.94 6.98 23.79
N HIS A 131 -19.73 7.26 24.83
CA HIS A 131 -21.18 7.26 24.69
C HIS A 131 -21.57 8.56 23.98
N HIS A 132 -22.19 8.41 22.81
CA HIS A 132 -22.91 9.40 22.00
C HIS A 132 -22.81 10.87 22.48
N GLN A 133 -21.84 11.63 21.98
CA GLN A 133 -21.92 13.09 22.05
C GLN A 133 -22.86 13.61 20.95
N GLY A 134 -24.17 13.43 21.17
CA GLY A 134 -25.17 14.37 20.70
C GLY A 134 -25.16 15.60 21.63
N GLY A 135 -24.06 16.37 21.61
CA GLY A 135 -24.00 17.66 22.29
C GLY A 135 -24.65 18.75 21.44
N PRO A 136 -25.31 19.75 22.03
CA PRO A 136 -26.11 20.72 21.29
C PRO A 136 -25.22 21.55 20.37
N LYS A 137 -25.61 21.61 19.08
CA LYS A 137 -24.97 22.50 18.09
C LYS A 137 -25.08 23.94 18.60
N ARG A 138 -23.94 24.56 18.92
CA ARG A 138 -23.89 26.00 19.22
C ARG A 138 -24.47 26.77 18.03
N SER A 139 -25.51 27.55 18.30
CA SER A 139 -26.07 28.53 17.37
C SER A 139 -24.97 29.53 17.00
N ARG A 140 -24.72 29.69 15.69
CA ARG A 140 -23.93 30.80 15.18
C ARG A 140 -24.82 32.03 15.24
N HIS A 141 -24.44 33.00 16.08
CA HIS A 141 -24.82 34.39 15.90
C HIS A 141 -24.02 34.98 14.75
#